data_AF-A0AAW9K872-F1
#
_entry.id   AF-A0AAW9K872-F1
#
_cell.length_a   1.000
_cell.length_b   1.000
_cell.length_c   1.000
_cell.angle_alpha   90.00
_cell.angle_beta   90.00
_cell.angle_gamma   90.00
#
_symmetry.space_group_name_H-M   'P 1'
#
loop_
_entity.id
_entity.type
_entity.pdbx_description
1 polymer ?
#
loop_
_entity_poly.entity_id
_entity_poly.type
_entity_poly.pdbx_seq_one_letter_code
_entity_poly.pdbx_strand_id
1 'polypeptide(L)'
;HYSLSELIGDASIAKDYEGSVCLVLRLCPTDYHRFHFVDNGIPLESSFIAGNYYSVNPVALERIPKLYCQNKREWSIFKSDNFGDIIHIEVGATWVGTIGQTYTPNKRVIKGEEKGYFKFGGSTTILLFKKDS
;
A
#
# COMPACT_ATOMS: atom_id res chain seq x y z
N HIS A 1 2.64 -9.31 15.19
CA HIS A 1 3.60 -9.44 14.07
C HIS A 1 2.97 -10.23 12.93
N TYR A 2 3.30 -9.87 11.69
CA TYR A 2 2.88 -10.55 10.45
C TYR A 2 4.04 -10.49 9.45
N SER A 3 4.07 -11.39 8.47
CA SER A 3 5.07 -11.37 7.38
C SER A 3 4.58 -10.56 6.17
N LEU A 4 5.52 -10.15 5.31
CA LEU A 4 5.16 -9.54 4.03
C LEU A 4 4.33 -10.49 3.16
N SER A 5 4.65 -11.79 3.16
CA SER A 5 3.88 -12.80 2.42
C SER A 5 2.42 -12.88 2.89
N GLU A 6 2.16 -12.75 4.20
CA GLU A 6 0.79 -12.65 4.74
C GLU A 6 0.11 -11.34 4.34
N LEU A 7 0.88 -10.25 4.25
CA LEU A 7 0.36 -8.95 3.83
C LEU A 7 0.00 -8.94 2.35
N ILE A 8 0.83 -9.42 1.43
CA ILE A 8 0.54 -9.32 -0.01
C ILE A 8 -0.11 -10.58 -0.60
N GLY A 9 -0.17 -11.68 0.17
CA GLY A 9 -0.74 -12.95 -0.31
C GLY A 9 0.12 -13.67 -1.36
N ASP A 10 1.35 -13.22 -1.57
CA ASP A 10 2.30 -13.78 -2.55
C ASP A 10 3.66 -14.01 -1.89
N ALA A 11 4.01 -15.28 -1.66
CA ALA A 11 5.27 -15.66 -1.02
C ALA A 11 6.48 -15.53 -1.95
N SER A 12 6.28 -15.64 -3.27
CA SER A 12 7.37 -15.53 -4.24
C SER A 12 7.87 -14.10 -4.30
N ILE A 13 6.94 -13.15 -4.48
CA ILE A 13 7.27 -11.73 -4.52
C ILE A 13 7.80 -11.28 -3.15
N ALA A 14 7.20 -11.73 -2.05
CA ALA A 14 7.65 -11.32 -0.72
C ALA A 14 9.13 -11.67 -0.43
N LYS A 15 9.64 -12.76 -1.01
CA LYS A 15 11.03 -13.19 -0.84
C LYS A 15 12.03 -12.17 -1.41
N ASP A 16 11.68 -11.51 -2.52
CA ASP A 16 12.54 -10.52 -3.19
C ASP A 16 12.70 -9.21 -2.39
N TYR A 17 11.93 -9.05 -1.32
CA TYR A 17 11.93 -7.88 -0.44
C TYR A 17 12.38 -8.24 0.99
N GLU A 18 13.08 -9.36 1.17
CA GLU A 18 13.70 -9.68 2.46
C GLU A 18 14.78 -8.64 2.83
N GLY A 19 14.73 -8.11 4.06
CA GLY A 19 15.62 -7.03 4.49
C GLY A 19 15.31 -5.65 3.88
N SER A 20 14.13 -5.49 3.25
CA SER A 20 13.64 -4.23 2.71
C SER A 20 13.44 -3.13 3.76
N VAL A 21 13.43 -1.88 3.30
CA VAL A 21 12.95 -0.74 4.09
C VAL A 21 11.44 -0.62 3.90
N CYS A 22 10.70 -0.64 5.01
CA CYS A 22 9.25 -0.53 5.03
C CYS A 22 8.81 0.80 5.65
N LEU A 23 8.08 1.61 4.89
CA LEU A 23 7.47 2.85 5.36
C LEU A 23 5.98 2.62 5.55
N VAL A 24 5.47 2.83 6.77
CA VAL A 24 4.05 2.72 7.09
C VAL A 24 3.51 4.10 7.40
N LEU A 25 2.68 4.63 6.50
CA LEU A 25 2.13 5.98 6.56
C LEU A 25 0.64 5.90 6.86
N ARG A 26 0.24 6.28 8.07
CA ARG A 26 -1.16 6.31 8.51
C ARG A 26 -1.75 7.70 8.29
N LEU A 27 -2.90 7.75 7.64
CA LEU A 27 -3.70 8.95 7.40
C LEU A 27 -4.85 9.00 8.40
N CYS A 28 -4.89 10.07 9.20
CA CYS A 28 -6.03 10.39 10.06
C CYS A 28 -7.23 10.83 9.21
N PRO A 29 -8.47 10.72 9.71
CA PRO A 29 -9.67 11.03 8.92
C PRO A 29 -9.73 12.46 8.33
N THR A 30 -8.97 13.39 8.88
CA THR A 30 -8.89 14.80 8.44
C THR A 30 -7.78 15.05 7.41
N ASP A 31 -6.93 14.06 7.15
CA ASP A 31 -5.77 14.22 6.28
C ASP A 31 -6.17 14.17 4.79
N TYR A 32 -5.22 14.47 3.92
CA TYR A 32 -5.40 14.33 2.48
C TYR A 32 -5.35 12.85 2.08
N HIS A 33 -6.49 12.29 1.67
CA HIS A 33 -6.67 10.85 1.37
C HIS A 33 -6.38 10.46 -0.08
N ARG A 34 -5.50 11.17 -0.78
CA ARG A 34 -4.99 10.76 -2.09
C ARG A 34 -3.48 10.51 -2.00
N PHE A 35 -3.00 9.53 -2.74
CA PHE A 35 -1.61 9.10 -2.73
C PHE A 35 -1.04 9.14 -4.15
N HIS A 36 0.26 9.44 -4.22
CA HIS A 36 0.94 9.83 -5.45
C HIS A 36 2.20 8.97 -5.66
N PHE A 37 2.67 8.91 -6.90
CA PHE A 37 3.93 8.22 -7.21
C PHE A 37 5.13 8.99 -6.64
N VAL A 38 6.00 8.26 -5.94
CA VAL A 38 7.19 8.81 -5.26
C VAL A 38 8.33 9.15 -6.23
N ASP A 39 8.27 8.65 -7.46
CA ASP A 39 9.27 8.81 -8.51
C ASP A 39 8.63 8.74 -9.90
N ASN A 40 9.41 8.97 -10.94
CA ASN A 40 9.08 8.58 -12.31
C ASN A 40 9.19 7.06 -12.46
N GLY A 41 8.38 6.47 -13.34
CA GLY A 41 8.49 5.03 -13.58
C GLY A 41 7.28 4.41 -14.26
N ILE A 42 7.12 3.10 -14.09
CA ILE A 42 6.04 2.30 -14.68
C ILE A 42 5.34 1.48 -13.59
N PRO A 43 4.10 1.82 -13.20
CA PRO A 43 3.31 1.00 -12.30
C PRO A 43 2.72 -0.21 -13.03
N LEU A 44 2.76 -1.37 -12.37
CA LEU A 44 2.16 -2.61 -12.85
C LEU A 44 0.70 -2.71 -12.39
N GLU A 45 0.04 -3.81 -12.74
CA GLU A 45 -1.33 -4.08 -12.31
C GLU A 45 -1.44 -4.13 -10.78
N SER A 46 -2.58 -3.66 -10.28
CA SER A 46 -2.92 -3.74 -8.86
C SER A 46 -3.57 -5.09 -8.55
N SER A 47 -3.12 -5.73 -7.49
CA SER A 47 -3.70 -6.95 -6.93
C SER A 47 -4.63 -6.59 -5.76
N PHE A 48 -5.90 -6.94 -5.92
CA PHE A 48 -6.91 -6.75 -4.89
C PHE A 48 -6.96 -7.92 -3.90
N ILE A 49 -7.03 -7.62 -2.60
CA ILE A 49 -7.25 -8.60 -1.54
C ILE A 49 -8.48 -8.20 -0.73
N ALA A 50 -9.49 -9.07 -0.74
CA ALA A 50 -10.68 -8.92 0.08
C ALA A 50 -10.35 -9.01 1.58
N GLY A 51 -11.12 -8.30 2.40
CA GLY A 51 -10.93 -8.31 3.85
C GLY A 51 -11.94 -7.43 4.56
N ASN A 52 -11.71 -7.26 5.86
CA ASN A 52 -12.53 -6.46 6.76
C ASN A 52 -12.19 -4.96 6.66
N TYR A 53 -12.90 -4.15 7.44
CA TYR A 53 -12.65 -2.71 7.58
C TYR A 53 -12.42 -2.37 9.06
N TYR A 54 -11.46 -3.03 9.70
CA TYR A 54 -11.07 -2.66 11.06
C TYR A 54 -10.43 -1.28 11.08
N SER A 55 -10.62 -0.54 12.17
CA SER A 55 -10.05 0.79 12.33
C SER A 55 -8.54 0.69 12.40
N VAL A 56 -7.82 1.57 11.71
CA VAL A 56 -6.35 1.65 11.79
C VAL A 56 -5.88 2.62 12.87
N ASN A 57 -6.76 2.99 13.82
CA ASN A 57 -6.35 3.81 14.96
C ASN A 57 -5.36 3.03 15.87
N PRO A 58 -4.52 3.73 16.66
CA PRO A 58 -3.49 3.07 17.47
C PRO A 58 -4.02 1.96 18.40
N VAL A 59 -5.15 2.20 19.06
CA VAL A 59 -5.76 1.22 19.98
C VAL A 59 -6.16 -0.07 19.26
N ALA A 60 -6.72 0.03 18.05
CA ALA A 60 -7.08 -1.13 17.25
C ALA A 60 -5.86 -1.87 16.73
N LEU A 61 -4.80 -1.14 16.31
CA LEU A 61 -3.54 -1.73 15.87
C LEU A 61 -2.85 -2.55 16.98
N GLU A 62 -2.97 -2.11 18.23
CA GLU A 62 -2.43 -2.84 19.39
C GLU A 62 -3.24 -4.09 19.74
N ARG A 63 -4.57 -4.04 19.58
CA ARG A 63 -5.49 -5.09 20.05
C ARG A 63 -5.82 -6.15 19.02
N ILE A 64 -5.84 -5.79 17.74
CA ILE A 64 -6.25 -6.70 16.66
C ILE A 64 -4.99 -7.28 16.02
N PRO A 65 -4.72 -8.59 16.19
CA PRO A 65 -3.53 -9.21 15.62
C PRO A 65 -3.56 -9.11 14.10
N LYS A 66 -2.43 -8.74 13.49
CA LYS A 66 -2.27 -8.72 12.02
C LYS A 66 -3.36 -7.88 11.31
N LEU A 67 -3.82 -6.78 11.92
CA LEU A 67 -4.91 -5.94 11.43
C LEU A 67 -4.79 -5.63 9.93
N TYR A 68 -3.62 -5.20 9.47
CA TYR A 68 -3.40 -4.88 8.06
C TYR A 68 -3.62 -6.06 7.11
N CYS A 69 -3.26 -7.28 7.53
CA CYS A 69 -3.52 -8.51 6.77
C CYS A 69 -5.00 -8.93 6.78
N GLN A 70 -5.76 -8.49 7.78
CA GLN A 70 -7.20 -8.76 7.86
C GLN A 70 -8.03 -7.75 7.09
N ASN A 71 -7.52 -6.54 6.90
CA ASN A 71 -8.24 -5.50 6.19
C ASN A 71 -8.20 -5.70 4.68
N LYS A 72 -9.25 -5.20 4.02
CA LYS A 72 -9.28 -5.00 2.58
C LYS A 72 -8.10 -4.12 2.17
N ARG A 73 -7.40 -4.55 1.12
CA ARG A 73 -6.22 -3.84 0.63
C ARG A 73 -5.97 -4.11 -0.84
N GLU A 74 -5.19 -3.23 -1.42
CA GLU A 74 -4.66 -3.37 -2.78
C GLU A 74 -3.15 -3.18 -2.73
N TRP A 75 -2.43 -3.84 -3.63
CA TRP A 75 -1.01 -3.62 -3.77
C TRP A 75 -0.57 -3.73 -5.22
N SER A 76 0.52 -3.04 -5.56
CA SER A 76 1.08 -3.02 -6.91
C SER A 76 2.58 -2.84 -6.85
N ILE A 77 3.31 -3.40 -7.82
CA ILE A 77 4.72 -3.08 -8.01
C ILE A 77 4.83 -1.83 -8.87
N PHE A 78 5.70 -0.92 -8.45
CA PHE A 78 6.09 0.27 -9.20
C PHE A 78 7.56 0.16 -9.59
N LYS A 79 7.82 0.08 -10.89
CA LYS A 79 9.18 0.08 -11.45
C LYS A 79 9.69 1.51 -11.47
N SER A 80 10.39 1.91 -10.42
CA SER A 80 10.94 3.25 -10.24
C SER A 80 12.19 3.43 -11.09
N ASP A 81 12.40 4.63 -11.62
CA ASP A 81 13.63 4.95 -12.36
C ASP A 81 14.85 5.02 -11.42
N ASN A 82 14.66 5.43 -10.16
CA ASN A 82 15.76 5.71 -9.23
C ASN A 82 15.84 4.79 -7.99
N PHE A 83 14.78 4.06 -7.67
CA PHE A 83 14.66 3.30 -6.40
C PHE A 83 14.39 1.81 -6.60
N GLY A 84 14.63 1.29 -7.81
CA GLY A 84 14.29 -0.08 -8.17
C GLY A 84 12.78 -0.37 -8.13
N ASP A 85 12.43 -1.63 -7.92
CA ASP A 85 11.03 -2.01 -7.77
C ASP A 85 10.55 -1.68 -6.34
N ILE A 86 9.47 -0.91 -6.25
CA ILE A 86 8.81 -0.54 -4.99
C ILE A 86 7.47 -1.27 -4.91
N ILE A 87 7.14 -1.88 -3.77
CA ILE A 87 5.76 -2.31 -3.50
C ILE A 87 4.99 -1.15 -2.87
N HIS A 88 3.90 -0.75 -3.51
CA HIS A 88 2.88 0.12 -2.91
C HIS A 88 1.74 -0.75 -2.41
N ILE A 89 1.32 -0.55 -1.15
CA ILE A 89 0.19 -1.26 -0.54
C ILE A 89 -0.74 -0.22 0.07
N GLU A 90 -2.01 -0.26 -0.29
CA GLU A 90 -3.04 0.58 0.27
C GLU A 90 -4.00 -0.25 1.10
N VAL A 91 -4.13 0.09 2.38
CA VAL A 91 -4.96 -0.64 3.34
C VAL A 91 -6.14 0.25 3.74
N GLY A 92 -7.35 -0.21 3.44
CA GLY A 92 -8.57 0.43 3.87
C GLY A 92 -8.80 0.23 5.37
N ALA A 93 -9.63 1.08 5.97
CA ALA A 93 -10.05 0.96 7.37
C ALA A 93 -11.56 1.17 7.52
N THR A 94 -12.04 1.22 8.76
CA THR A 94 -13.46 1.48 9.05
C THR A 94 -13.93 2.74 8.34
N TRP A 95 -15.07 2.64 7.66
CA TRP A 95 -15.70 3.67 6.83
C TRP A 95 -14.99 3.99 5.49
N VAL A 96 -13.89 3.30 5.14
CA VAL A 96 -13.31 3.38 3.80
C VAL A 96 -14.13 2.54 2.83
N GLY A 97 -14.97 3.21 2.03
CA GLY A 97 -15.83 2.55 1.06
C GLY A 97 -15.06 1.96 -0.12
N THR A 98 -13.92 2.55 -0.49
CA THR A 98 -13.18 2.17 -1.71
C THR A 98 -11.72 2.62 -1.64
N ILE A 99 -10.82 1.76 -2.15
CA ILE A 99 -9.48 2.13 -2.59
C ILE A 99 -9.59 2.28 -4.10
N GLY A 100 -9.29 3.45 -4.65
CA GLY A 100 -9.37 3.72 -6.07
C GLY A 100 -7.98 3.93 -6.65
N GLN A 101 -7.58 3.12 -7.63
CA GLN A 101 -6.39 3.37 -8.44
C GLN A 101 -6.77 4.21 -9.67
N THR A 102 -6.00 5.26 -9.95
CA THR A 102 -6.29 6.23 -11.01
C THR A 102 -5.34 6.13 -12.19
N TYR A 103 -4.27 5.36 -12.05
CA TYR A 103 -3.28 5.16 -13.11
C TYR A 103 -3.72 4.05 -14.09
N THR A 104 -3.11 4.06 -15.28
CA THR A 104 -3.22 2.94 -16.23
C THR A 104 -2.01 2.04 -16.07
N PRO A 105 -2.17 0.74 -15.76
CA PRO A 105 -1.04 -0.20 -15.67
C PRO A 105 -0.18 -0.20 -16.93
N ASN A 106 1.13 -0.39 -16.74
CA ASN A 106 2.15 -0.44 -17.79
C ASN A 106 2.32 0.87 -18.58
N LYS A 107 1.70 1.97 -18.16
CA LYS A 107 1.93 3.30 -18.73
C LYS A 107 2.89 4.09 -17.85
N ARG A 108 3.85 4.78 -18.46
CA ARG A 108 4.79 5.64 -17.73
C ARG A 108 4.05 6.78 -17.01
N VAL A 109 4.47 7.03 -15.77
CA VAL A 109 3.99 8.12 -14.91
C VAL A 109 5.16 9.01 -14.52
N ILE A 110 4.86 10.27 -14.19
CA ILE A 110 5.84 11.20 -13.63
C ILE A 110 5.67 11.32 -12.12
N LYS A 111 6.76 11.63 -11.43
CA LYS A 111 6.79 11.86 -9.99
C LYS A 111 5.71 12.88 -9.59
N GLY A 112 4.94 12.52 -8.56
CA GLY A 112 3.85 13.35 -8.04
C GLY A 112 2.53 13.21 -8.79
N GLU A 113 2.45 12.41 -9.87
CA GLU A 113 1.14 12.03 -10.43
C GLU A 113 0.34 11.18 -9.45
N GLU A 114 -0.98 11.33 -9.52
CA GLU A 114 -1.89 10.59 -8.66
C GLU A 114 -1.90 9.10 -8.99
N LYS A 115 -1.54 8.30 -7.99
CA LYS A 115 -1.68 6.84 -8.05
C LYS A 115 -3.10 6.43 -7.69
N GLY A 116 -3.70 7.08 -6.69
CA GLY A 116 -5.04 6.73 -6.25
C GLY A 116 -5.50 7.47 -5.01
N TYR A 117 -6.61 7.00 -4.44
CA TYR A 117 -7.26 7.63 -3.29
C TYR A 117 -8.07 6.65 -2.44
N PHE A 118 -8.33 7.05 -1.19
CA PHE A 118 -9.26 6.38 -0.29
C PHE A 118 -10.58 7.16 -0.22
N LYS A 119 -11.72 6.46 -0.38
CA LYS A 119 -13.04 7.05 -0.17
C LYS A 119 -13.46 6.94 1.30
N PHE A 120 -13.29 8.04 2.04
CA PHE A 120 -13.82 8.30 3.39
C PHE A 120 -13.13 7.49 4.52
N GLY A 121 -12.94 8.06 5.71
CA GLY A 121 -12.37 7.35 6.87
C GLY A 121 -10.84 7.29 6.93
N GLY A 122 -10.30 6.78 8.03
CA GLY A 122 -8.85 6.62 8.20
C GLY A 122 -8.27 5.56 7.26
N SER A 123 -6.99 5.67 6.92
CA SER A 123 -6.36 4.70 6.01
C SER A 123 -4.85 4.61 6.22
N THR A 124 -4.22 3.63 5.59
CA THR A 124 -2.77 3.46 5.65
C THR A 124 -2.23 3.17 4.25
N THR A 125 -1.13 3.81 3.87
CA THR A 125 -0.32 3.39 2.72
C THR A 125 1.02 2.85 3.23
N ILE A 126 1.49 1.77 2.63
CA ILE A 126 2.75 1.10 2.97
C ILE A 126 3.60 1.04 1.71
N LEU A 127 4.87 1.43 1.85
CA LEU A 127 5.86 1.39 0.78
C LEU A 127 6.97 0.42 1.19
N LEU A 128 7.34 -0.50 0.31
CA LEU A 128 8.52 -1.34 0.52
C LEU A 128 9.55 -1.10 -0.58
N PHE A 129 10.75 -0.70 -0.16
CA PHE A 129 11.91 -0.50 -1.00
C PHE A 129 12.84 -1.69 -0.80
N LYS A 130 13.35 -2.27 -1.90
CA LYS A 130 14.33 -3.35 -1.79
C LYS A 130 15.56 -2.88 -0.99
N LYS A 131 16.25 -3.84 -0.40
CA LYS A 131 17.49 -3.53 0.34
C LYS A 131 18.50 -2.89 -0.63
N ASP A 132 19.21 -1.87 -0.16
CA ASP A 132 20.27 -1.19 -0.91
C ASP A 132 19.81 -0.54 -2.24
N SER A 133 18.53 -0.16 -2.32
CA SER A 133 17.94 0.60 -3.45
C SER A 133 18.17 2.10 -3.36
#